data_AF-A0A9D1M1V8-F1
#
_entry.id   AF-A0A9D1M1V8-F1
#
_cell.length_a   1.000
_cell.length_b   1.000
_cell.length_c   1.000
_cell.angle_alpha   90.00
_cell.angle_beta   90.00
_cell.angle_gamma   90.00
#
_symmetry.space_group_name_H-M   'P 1'
#
loop_
_entity.id
_entity.type
_entity.pdbx_description
1 polymer ?
#
loop_
_entity_poly.entity_id
_entity_poly.type
_entity_poly.pdbx_seq_one_letter_code
_entity_poly.pdbx_strand_id
1 'polypeptide(L)'
;MENKKESFFKTAIASIKDFDKYQDFATENVSRGIQYFLKIFLLFSLAIAILFCIKIGIHLNQGISYLKDQNISIVFENNSLSVNNEEPIIIENEKIFPGIVIIDTSDIDQTKKEEYDKKAQLYSTGVFILKDRIEVRNSLAEAPIIRTYEDISKEYQIQNFNQEQLISYIDQGQWIGYFVILIFGTFSVFLLYATYGLLDCIAPIIMGYLAARITGLKLKIGSLFNITVHALTLPILLNIIYIGVNLFTGFYMQYFYIVYTTITYIYIITAILLIRSNLIKQQIQLMKIIEEQEKVKEELKQQEEEPKEKKEDKKEEKQEEQEKKEEKKKEDGKIGNEAKGEA
;
A
#
# COMPACT_ATOMS: atom_id res chain seq x y z
N MET A 1 8.41 22.11 -13.35
CA MET A 1 9.40 21.06 -13.03
C MET A 1 8.84 19.73 -13.51
N GLU A 2 9.52 19.06 -14.43
CA GLU A 2 9.15 17.70 -14.85
C GLU A 2 9.21 16.77 -13.64
N ASN A 3 8.05 16.34 -13.16
CA ASN A 3 7.94 15.32 -12.12
C ASN A 3 8.44 14.00 -12.71
N LYS A 4 9.75 13.73 -12.56
CA LYS A 4 10.33 12.42 -12.85
C LYS A 4 9.61 11.42 -11.95
N LYS A 5 8.77 10.58 -12.57
CA LYS A 5 7.88 9.64 -11.88
C LYS A 5 8.71 8.79 -10.90
N GLU A 6 8.55 9.03 -9.60
CA GLU A 6 9.29 8.28 -8.59
C GLU A 6 8.96 6.79 -8.70
N SER A 7 9.95 5.94 -8.44
CA SER A 7 9.73 4.51 -8.43
C SER A 7 8.88 4.12 -7.21
N PHE A 8 8.09 3.05 -7.35
CA PHE A 8 7.20 2.55 -6.30
C PHE A 8 7.91 2.39 -4.94
N PHE A 9 9.10 1.79 -4.92
CA PHE A 9 9.86 1.59 -3.68
C PHE A 9 10.32 2.90 -3.04
N LYS A 10 10.67 3.91 -3.84
CA LYS A 10 11.00 5.24 -3.30
C LYS A 10 9.77 5.88 -2.67
N THR A 11 8.62 5.79 -3.33
CA THR A 11 7.35 6.27 -2.79
C THR A 11 6.96 5.52 -1.51
N ALA A 12 7.17 4.21 -1.43
CA ALA A 12 6.91 3.42 -0.23
C ALA A 12 7.80 3.82 0.95
N ILE A 13 9.11 4.00 0.70
CA ILE A 13 10.04 4.49 1.72
C ILE A 13 9.66 5.90 2.18
N ALA A 14 9.33 6.79 1.25
CA ALA A 14 8.84 8.14 1.56
C ALA A 14 7.55 8.10 2.39
N SER A 15 6.63 7.20 2.07
CA SER A 15 5.37 7.04 2.81
C SER A 15 5.60 6.63 4.27
N ILE A 16 6.75 6.00 4.58
CA ILE A 16 7.12 5.62 5.95
C ILE A 16 7.91 6.72 6.66
N LYS A 17 8.87 7.36 5.98
CA LYS A 17 9.89 8.20 6.64
C LYS A 17 9.78 9.70 6.38
N ASP A 18 9.14 10.09 5.29
CA ASP A 18 9.10 11.48 4.82
C ASP A 18 7.69 12.03 5.01
N PHE A 19 7.48 12.77 6.10
CA PHE A 19 6.18 13.37 6.37
C PHE A 19 5.89 14.60 5.52
N ASP A 20 6.90 15.29 5.00
CA ASP A 20 6.69 16.45 4.12
C ASP A 20 6.10 16.00 2.77
N LYS A 21 6.52 14.83 2.27
CA LYS A 21 5.95 14.16 1.10
C LYS A 21 4.43 13.94 1.15
N TYR A 22 3.82 13.93 2.34
CA TYR A 22 2.36 13.79 2.45
C TYR A 22 1.60 15.00 1.87
N GLN A 23 2.23 16.17 1.80
CA GLN A 23 1.66 17.31 1.08
C GLN A 23 1.57 17.01 -0.42
N ASP A 24 2.61 16.40 -1.01
CA ASP A 24 2.59 15.99 -2.41
C ASP A 24 1.52 14.92 -2.64
N PHE A 25 1.47 13.89 -1.79
CA PHE A 25 0.47 12.82 -1.85
C PHE A 25 -0.97 13.35 -1.80
N ALA A 26 -1.23 14.35 -0.96
CA ALA A 26 -2.54 15.00 -0.85
C ALA A 26 -2.98 15.70 -2.15
N THR A 27 -2.03 16.16 -2.96
CA THR A 27 -2.28 16.83 -4.24
C THR A 27 -2.36 15.88 -5.43
N GLU A 28 -2.00 14.61 -5.26
CA GLU A 28 -2.06 13.64 -6.35
C GLU A 28 -3.49 13.33 -6.79
N ASN A 29 -3.63 12.87 -8.04
CA ASN A 29 -4.89 12.32 -8.51
C ASN A 29 -5.21 11.02 -7.77
N VAL A 30 -6.48 10.80 -7.43
CA VAL A 30 -6.95 9.59 -6.74
C VAL A 30 -6.54 8.30 -7.46
N SER A 31 -6.46 8.34 -8.79
CA SER A 31 -5.98 7.19 -9.59
C SER A 31 -4.54 6.77 -9.24
N ARG A 32 -3.66 7.70 -8.85
CA ARG A 32 -2.31 7.38 -8.36
C ARG A 32 -2.36 6.70 -6.99
N GLY A 33 -3.19 7.21 -6.08
CA GLY A 33 -3.44 6.57 -4.79
C GLY A 33 -3.96 5.13 -4.96
N ILE A 34 -4.93 4.91 -5.84
CA ILE A 34 -5.45 3.57 -6.17
C ILE A 34 -4.34 2.68 -6.75
N GLN A 35 -3.54 3.17 -7.70
CA GLN A 35 -2.43 2.40 -8.28
C GLN A 35 -1.38 2.03 -7.23
N TYR A 36 -1.05 2.93 -6.31
CA TYR A 36 -0.14 2.65 -5.21
C TYR A 36 -0.72 1.61 -4.26
N PHE A 37 -1.99 1.78 -3.86
CA PHE A 37 -2.74 0.83 -3.03
C PHE A 37 -2.69 -0.59 -3.62
N LEU A 38 -3.06 -0.76 -4.89
CA LEU A 38 -3.07 -2.07 -5.53
C LEU A 38 -1.66 -2.69 -5.58
N LYS A 39 -0.62 -1.88 -5.84
CA LYS A 39 0.78 -2.37 -5.87
C LYS A 39 1.29 -2.80 -4.50
N ILE A 40 1.02 -2.04 -3.44
CA ILE A 40 1.49 -2.39 -2.09
C ILE A 40 0.77 -3.65 -1.59
N PHE A 41 -0.53 -3.79 -1.85
CA PHE A 41 -1.27 -5.00 -1.48
C PHE A 41 -0.86 -6.22 -2.30
N LEU A 42 -0.53 -6.06 -3.58
CA LEU A 42 0.01 -7.16 -4.38
C LEU A 42 1.35 -7.65 -3.82
N LEU A 43 2.26 -6.73 -3.47
CA LEU A 43 3.54 -7.08 -2.85
C LEU A 43 3.35 -7.74 -1.48
N PHE A 44 2.47 -7.20 -0.65
CA PHE A 44 2.09 -7.78 0.63
C PHE A 44 1.59 -9.22 0.49
N SER A 45 0.71 -9.45 -0.49
CA SER A 45 0.11 -10.76 -0.74
C SER A 45 1.12 -11.77 -1.24
N LEU A 46 2.04 -11.33 -2.11
CA LEU A 46 3.15 -12.17 -2.56
C LEU A 46 4.05 -12.56 -1.40
N ALA A 47 4.38 -11.62 -0.50
CA ALA A 47 5.19 -11.91 0.68
C ALA A 47 4.52 -12.95 1.58
N ILE A 48 3.22 -12.82 1.84
CA ILE A 48 2.46 -13.81 2.61
C ILE A 48 2.44 -15.17 1.92
N ALA A 49 2.16 -15.21 0.61
CA ALA A 49 2.14 -16.46 -0.15
C ALA A 49 3.49 -17.18 -0.08
N ILE A 50 4.62 -16.44 -0.16
CA ILE A 50 5.96 -17.00 0.02
C ILE A 50 6.12 -17.61 1.42
N LEU A 51 5.70 -16.93 2.49
CA LEU A 51 5.77 -17.44 3.86
C LEU A 51 4.99 -18.76 4.00
N PHE A 52 3.78 -18.83 3.41
CA PHE A 52 2.99 -20.05 3.37
C PHE A 52 3.66 -21.16 2.54
N CYS A 53 4.22 -20.86 1.36
CA CYS A 53 4.97 -21.83 0.57
C CYS A 53 6.13 -22.43 1.36
N ILE A 54 6.89 -21.60 2.09
CA ILE A 54 7.99 -22.07 2.95
C ILE A 54 7.46 -23.01 4.04
N LYS A 55 6.36 -22.62 4.72
CA LYS A 55 5.75 -23.45 5.76
C LYS A 55 5.26 -24.79 5.23
N ILE A 56 4.61 -24.80 4.06
CA ILE A 56 4.17 -26.03 3.38
C ILE A 56 5.38 -26.89 3.01
N GLY A 57 6.47 -26.31 2.53
CA GLY A 57 7.69 -27.05 2.22
C GLY A 57 8.29 -27.74 3.44
N ILE A 58 8.30 -27.08 4.60
CA ILE A 58 8.72 -27.69 5.87
C ILE A 58 7.84 -28.91 6.20
N HIS A 59 6.52 -28.77 6.07
CA HIS A 59 5.59 -29.87 6.36
C HIS A 59 5.64 -31.02 5.35
N LEU A 60 5.84 -30.71 4.06
CA LEU A 60 6.03 -31.74 3.03
C LEU A 60 7.27 -32.57 3.35
N ASN A 61 8.38 -31.92 3.70
CA ASN A 61 9.61 -32.60 4.10
C ASN A 61 9.43 -33.44 5.36
N GLN A 62 8.67 -32.95 6.36
CA GLN A 62 8.32 -33.76 7.53
C GLN A 62 7.51 -35.01 7.15
N GLY A 63 6.55 -34.88 6.23
CA GLY A 63 5.78 -36.01 5.71
C GLY A 63 6.66 -37.02 4.95
N ILE A 64 7.58 -36.55 4.11
CA ILE A 64 8.55 -37.42 3.41
C ILE A 64 9.45 -38.16 4.40
N SER A 65 9.94 -37.48 5.44
CA SER A 65 10.74 -38.14 6.50
C SER A 65 9.91 -39.19 7.25
N TYR A 66 8.65 -38.89 7.57
CA TYR A 66 7.75 -39.84 8.23
C TYR A 66 7.56 -41.12 7.39
N LEU A 67 7.42 -40.99 6.07
CA LEU A 67 7.36 -42.14 5.17
C LEU A 67 8.63 -42.98 5.28
N LYS A 68 9.82 -42.36 5.25
CA LYS A 68 11.12 -43.05 5.30
C LYS A 68 11.38 -43.77 6.62
N ASP A 69 11.01 -43.17 7.75
CA ASP A 69 11.48 -43.61 9.07
C ASP A 69 10.58 -44.65 9.75
N GLN A 70 9.29 -44.75 9.40
CA GLN A 70 8.30 -45.56 10.12
C GLN A 70 8.06 -46.97 9.57
N ASN A 71 8.92 -47.46 8.65
CA ASN A 71 8.78 -48.79 8.05
C ASN A 71 7.41 -49.00 7.36
N ILE A 72 6.82 -47.93 6.83
CA ILE A 72 5.51 -47.93 6.16
C ILE A 72 5.66 -48.61 4.80
N SER A 73 5.04 -49.77 4.60
CA SER A 73 4.99 -50.40 3.28
C SER A 73 4.00 -49.65 2.39
N ILE A 74 4.44 -49.24 1.19
CA ILE A 74 3.58 -48.67 0.16
C ILE A 74 3.83 -49.42 -1.13
N VAL A 75 2.76 -50.01 -1.68
CA VAL A 75 2.77 -50.72 -2.96
C VAL A 75 1.54 -50.29 -3.75
N PHE A 76 1.77 -49.83 -4.97
CA PHE A 76 0.72 -49.60 -5.96
C PHE A 76 0.93 -50.55 -7.13
N GLU A 77 -0.03 -51.42 -7.37
CA GLU A 77 -0.05 -52.35 -8.50
C GLU A 77 -1.50 -52.61 -8.91
N ASN A 78 -1.74 -52.88 -10.20
CA ASN A 78 -3.07 -53.21 -10.73
C ASN A 78 -4.16 -52.19 -10.36
N ASN A 79 -3.84 -50.89 -10.41
CA ASN A 79 -4.73 -49.78 -10.03
C ASN A 79 -5.20 -49.79 -8.58
N SER A 80 -4.50 -50.51 -7.70
CA SER A 80 -4.81 -50.59 -6.28
C SER A 80 -3.60 -50.22 -5.43
N LEU A 81 -3.86 -49.42 -4.40
CA LEU A 81 -2.88 -49.02 -3.40
C LEU A 81 -3.02 -49.93 -2.17
N SER A 82 -1.89 -50.41 -1.65
CA SER A 82 -1.77 -51.07 -0.36
C SER A 82 -0.79 -50.28 0.51
N VAL A 83 -1.23 -49.89 1.71
CA VAL A 83 -0.43 -49.14 2.69
C VAL A 83 -0.43 -49.87 4.02
N ASN A 84 0.75 -50.01 4.64
CA ASN A 84 0.92 -50.46 6.03
C ASN A 84 0.14 -51.73 6.39
N ASN A 85 0.19 -52.74 5.51
CA ASN A 85 -0.54 -54.00 5.67
C ASN A 85 -2.06 -53.82 5.91
N GLU A 86 -2.65 -52.79 5.31
CA GLU A 86 -4.08 -52.46 5.40
C GLU A 86 -4.56 -51.97 6.78
N GLU A 87 -3.64 -51.61 7.69
CA GLU A 87 -4.02 -50.92 8.93
C GLU A 87 -4.28 -49.42 8.68
N PRO A 88 -5.38 -48.85 9.22
CA PRO A 88 -5.74 -47.47 8.97
C PRO A 88 -4.78 -46.49 9.67
N ILE A 89 -4.33 -45.48 8.92
CA ILE A 89 -3.55 -44.35 9.44
C ILE A 89 -4.47 -43.13 9.47
N ILE A 90 -4.68 -42.55 10.65
CA ILE A 90 -5.49 -41.36 10.84
C ILE A 90 -4.60 -40.22 11.33
N ILE A 91 -4.58 -39.13 10.57
CA ILE A 91 -3.81 -37.93 10.89
C ILE A 91 -4.79 -36.79 11.13
N GLU A 92 -4.87 -36.37 12.39
CA GLU A 92 -5.65 -35.22 12.85
C GLU A 92 -4.67 -34.16 13.32
N ASN A 93 -4.50 -33.08 12.55
CA ASN A 93 -3.55 -32.04 12.94
C ASN A 93 -3.99 -30.64 12.54
N GLU A 94 -4.85 -30.05 13.36
CA GLU A 94 -5.36 -28.68 13.19
C GLU A 94 -4.27 -27.60 13.06
N LYS A 95 -3.05 -27.86 13.56
CA LYS A 95 -1.93 -26.90 13.49
C LYS A 95 -1.20 -26.92 12.15
N ILE A 96 -1.33 -28.00 11.37
CA ILE A 96 -0.61 -28.21 10.10
C ILE A 96 -1.59 -28.16 8.92
N PHE A 97 -2.78 -28.74 9.09
CA PHE A 97 -3.84 -28.80 8.11
C PHE A 97 -5.17 -28.71 8.87
N PRO A 98 -6.06 -27.75 8.57
CA PRO A 98 -7.36 -27.63 9.25
C PRO A 98 -8.33 -28.72 8.75
N GLY A 99 -7.92 -29.98 8.90
CA GLY A 99 -8.48 -31.12 8.23
C GLY A 99 -7.99 -32.45 8.78
N ILE A 100 -8.60 -33.51 8.27
CA ILE A 100 -8.27 -34.90 8.61
C ILE A 100 -7.73 -35.61 7.37
N VAL A 101 -6.68 -36.41 7.55
CA VAL A 101 -6.23 -37.34 6.52
C VAL A 101 -6.45 -38.76 7.03
N ILE A 102 -7.19 -39.57 6.28
CA ILE A 102 -7.42 -40.98 6.57
C ILE A 102 -6.83 -41.80 5.43
N ILE A 103 -5.90 -42.67 5.75
CA ILE A 103 -5.33 -43.64 4.82
C ILE A 103 -5.80 -45.01 5.27
N ASP A 104 -6.64 -45.65 4.48
CA ASP A 104 -7.17 -46.97 4.79
C ASP A 104 -7.36 -47.76 3.49
N THR A 105 -6.44 -48.70 3.26
CA THR A 105 -6.45 -49.55 2.07
C THR A 105 -7.05 -50.93 2.34
N SER A 106 -7.65 -51.15 3.51
CA SER A 106 -8.44 -52.35 3.76
C SER A 106 -9.75 -52.34 2.97
N ASP A 107 -10.44 -53.48 2.94
CA ASP A 107 -11.79 -53.53 2.39
C ASP A 107 -12.76 -52.82 3.37
N ILE A 108 -13.05 -51.55 3.07
CA ILE A 108 -13.91 -50.69 3.88
C ILE A 108 -15.38 -51.00 3.60
N ASP A 109 -16.09 -51.42 4.64
CA ASP A 109 -17.54 -51.60 4.60
C ASP A 109 -18.29 -50.25 4.74
N GLN A 110 -19.61 -50.32 4.56
CA GLN A 110 -20.46 -49.13 4.61
C GLN A 110 -20.49 -48.47 6.00
N THR A 111 -20.38 -49.27 7.07
CA THR A 111 -20.40 -48.77 8.45
C THR A 111 -19.15 -47.96 8.76
N LYS A 112 -17.96 -48.46 8.41
CA LYS A 112 -16.68 -47.76 8.60
C LYS A 112 -16.59 -46.52 7.71
N LYS A 113 -17.14 -46.58 6.50
CA LYS A 113 -17.27 -45.39 5.63
C LYS A 113 -18.14 -44.30 6.26
N GLU A 114 -19.28 -44.65 6.84
CA GLU A 114 -20.14 -43.68 7.53
C GLU A 114 -19.46 -43.06 8.76
N GLU A 115 -18.64 -43.82 9.48
CA GLU A 115 -17.82 -43.31 10.58
C GLU A 115 -16.81 -42.25 10.09
N TYR A 116 -16.08 -42.57 9.03
CA TYR A 116 -15.13 -41.66 8.39
C TYR A 116 -15.80 -40.38 7.87
N ASP A 117 -16.98 -40.51 7.25
CA ASP A 117 -17.75 -39.38 6.76
C ASP A 117 -18.22 -38.47 7.91
N LYS A 118 -18.72 -39.04 9.03
CA LYS A 118 -19.07 -38.27 10.23
C LYS A 118 -17.87 -37.56 10.83
N LYS A 119 -16.72 -38.23 10.88
CA LYS A 119 -15.50 -37.65 11.42
C LYS A 119 -15.00 -36.47 10.59
N ALA A 120 -15.07 -36.58 9.26
CA ALA A 120 -14.67 -35.49 8.38
C ALA A 120 -15.60 -34.26 8.44
N GLN A 121 -16.87 -34.41 8.84
CA GLN A 121 -17.77 -33.27 9.05
C GLN A 121 -17.31 -32.33 10.19
N LEU A 122 -16.45 -32.80 11.09
CA LEU A 122 -15.87 -31.99 12.16
C LEU A 122 -14.78 -31.03 11.65
N TYR A 123 -14.30 -31.21 10.42
CA TYR A 123 -13.20 -30.45 9.86
C TYR A 123 -13.59 -29.71 8.58
N SER A 124 -12.79 -28.69 8.21
CA SER A 124 -13.03 -27.93 6.98
C SER A 124 -12.72 -28.72 5.71
N THR A 125 -11.76 -29.65 5.78
CA THR A 125 -11.38 -30.53 4.67
C THR A 125 -11.02 -31.92 5.18
N GLY A 126 -11.51 -32.98 4.52
CA GLY A 126 -11.12 -34.37 4.75
C GLY A 126 -10.48 -34.96 3.50
N VAL A 127 -9.32 -35.59 3.64
CA VAL A 127 -8.64 -36.30 2.56
C VAL A 127 -8.63 -37.78 2.90
N PHE A 128 -9.19 -38.61 2.01
CA PHE A 128 -9.26 -40.05 2.16
C PHE A 128 -8.42 -40.69 1.06
N ILE A 129 -7.42 -41.46 1.46
CA ILE A 129 -6.57 -42.24 0.56
C ILE A 129 -7.00 -43.70 0.76
N LEU A 130 -7.82 -44.18 -0.16
CA LEU A 130 -8.42 -45.52 -0.09
C LEU A 130 -7.67 -46.49 -1.01
N LYS A 131 -8.10 -47.75 -1.02
CA LYS A 131 -7.52 -48.84 -1.83
C LYS A 131 -7.54 -48.57 -3.35
N ASP A 132 -8.58 -47.92 -3.86
CA ASP A 132 -8.86 -47.74 -5.29
C ASP A 132 -8.91 -46.27 -5.73
N ARG A 133 -8.96 -45.32 -4.80
CA ARG A 133 -9.19 -43.90 -5.09
C ARG A 133 -8.75 -42.97 -3.97
N ILE A 134 -8.67 -41.69 -4.32
CA ILE A 134 -8.55 -40.57 -3.39
C ILE A 134 -9.87 -39.80 -3.39
N GLU A 135 -10.38 -39.47 -2.20
CA GLU A 135 -11.54 -38.60 -2.01
C GLU A 135 -11.11 -37.35 -1.24
N VAL A 136 -11.47 -36.17 -1.73
CA VAL A 136 -11.28 -34.90 -1.01
C VAL A 136 -12.65 -34.30 -0.75
N ARG A 137 -13.00 -34.16 0.52
CA ARG A 137 -14.22 -33.53 0.99
C ARG A 137 -13.89 -32.16 1.53
N ASN A 138 -14.66 -31.16 1.11
CA ASN A 138 -14.55 -29.81 1.65
C ASN A 138 -15.93 -29.42 2.20
N SER A 139 -15.97 -28.82 3.39
CA SER A 139 -17.23 -28.46 4.05
C SER A 139 -18.06 -27.41 3.28
N LEU A 140 -17.44 -26.70 2.33
CA LEU A 140 -18.09 -25.71 1.46
C LEU A 140 -18.62 -26.32 0.14
N ALA A 141 -18.27 -27.58 -0.17
CA ALA A 141 -18.67 -28.26 -1.40
C ALA A 141 -19.75 -29.32 -1.09
N GLU A 142 -20.80 -29.38 -1.92
CA GLU A 142 -21.88 -30.35 -1.74
C GLU A 142 -21.44 -31.80 -1.97
N ALA A 143 -20.43 -32.01 -2.82
CA ALA A 143 -19.95 -33.33 -3.19
C ALA A 143 -18.43 -33.47 -3.01
N PRO A 144 -17.94 -34.68 -2.66
CA PRO A 144 -16.51 -34.99 -2.67
C PRO A 144 -15.92 -34.89 -4.07
N ILE A 145 -14.68 -34.42 -4.15
CA ILE A 145 -13.84 -34.60 -5.33
C ILE A 145 -13.26 -36.02 -5.25
N ILE A 146 -13.61 -36.87 -6.21
CA ILE A 146 -13.14 -38.26 -6.27
C ILE A 146 -12.21 -38.42 -7.48
N ARG A 147 -11.08 -39.11 -7.27
CA ARG A 147 -10.15 -39.52 -8.32
C ARG A 147 -9.74 -40.97 -8.10
N THR A 148 -10.04 -41.83 -9.07
CA THR A 148 -9.63 -43.24 -9.01
C THR A 148 -8.16 -43.37 -9.39
N TYR A 149 -7.47 -44.38 -8.85
CA TYR A 149 -6.11 -44.64 -9.29
C TYR A 149 -6.05 -45.19 -10.70
N GLU A 150 -7.11 -45.83 -11.21
CA GLU A 150 -7.20 -46.22 -12.61
C GLU A 150 -7.10 -45.00 -13.53
N ASP A 151 -7.84 -43.94 -13.25
CA ASP A 151 -7.78 -42.69 -14.03
C ASP A 151 -6.38 -42.07 -13.95
N ILE A 152 -5.80 -41.99 -12.74
CA ILE A 152 -4.45 -41.45 -12.52
C ILE A 152 -3.41 -42.30 -13.28
N SER A 153 -3.50 -43.64 -13.22
CA SER A 153 -2.58 -44.56 -13.89
C SER A 153 -2.56 -44.33 -15.40
N LYS A 154 -3.74 -44.09 -16.01
CA LYS A 154 -3.89 -43.86 -17.44
C LYS A 154 -3.37 -42.48 -17.85
N GLU A 155 -3.68 -41.45 -17.07
CA GLU A 155 -3.27 -40.07 -17.33
C GLU A 155 -1.74 -39.90 -17.25
N TYR A 156 -1.13 -40.47 -16.22
CA TYR A 156 0.31 -40.31 -15.94
C TYR A 156 1.16 -41.50 -16.40
N GLN A 157 0.55 -42.52 -17.02
CA GLN A 157 1.22 -43.75 -17.48
C GLN A 157 1.99 -44.49 -16.37
N ILE A 158 1.42 -44.51 -15.16
CA ILE A 158 2.00 -45.14 -13.98
C ILE A 158 1.43 -46.55 -13.85
N GLN A 159 2.26 -47.59 -14.05
CA GLN A 159 1.82 -48.98 -13.92
C GLN A 159 1.95 -49.52 -12.49
N ASN A 160 3.08 -49.23 -11.85
CA ASN A 160 3.36 -49.62 -10.48
C ASN A 160 4.28 -48.62 -9.81
N PHE A 161 4.19 -48.52 -8.48
CA PHE A 161 5.20 -47.81 -7.69
C PHE A 161 5.32 -48.38 -6.28
N ASN A 162 6.52 -48.29 -5.74
CA ASN A 162 6.80 -48.50 -4.33
C ASN A 162 7.00 -47.16 -3.59
N GLN A 163 7.28 -47.23 -2.30
CA GLN A 163 7.55 -46.06 -1.47
C GLN A 163 8.67 -45.15 -2.00
N GLU A 164 9.80 -45.71 -2.45
CA GLU A 164 10.92 -44.91 -2.97
C GLU A 164 10.53 -44.15 -4.24
N GLN A 165 9.81 -44.82 -5.14
CA GLN A 165 9.29 -44.20 -6.35
C GLN A 165 8.25 -43.12 -6.04
N LEU A 166 7.35 -43.34 -5.08
CA LEU A 166 6.40 -42.32 -4.62
C LEU A 166 7.13 -41.06 -4.12
N ILE A 167 8.16 -41.23 -3.30
CA ILE A 167 8.98 -40.11 -2.80
C ILE A 167 9.65 -39.39 -3.98
N SER A 168 10.19 -40.12 -4.96
CA SER A 168 10.78 -39.52 -6.16
C SER A 168 9.75 -38.72 -6.98
N TYR A 169 8.51 -39.22 -7.11
CA TYR A 169 7.46 -38.50 -7.83
C TYR A 169 7.05 -37.22 -7.10
N ILE A 170 6.94 -37.26 -5.77
CA ILE A 170 6.70 -36.06 -4.95
C ILE A 170 7.84 -35.05 -5.16
N ASP A 171 9.09 -35.50 -5.09
CA ASP A 171 10.26 -34.63 -5.22
C ASP A 171 10.33 -33.95 -6.60
N GLN A 172 10.01 -34.68 -7.67
CA GLN A 172 9.97 -34.15 -9.04
C GLN A 172 8.77 -33.22 -9.30
N GLY A 173 7.63 -33.46 -8.64
CA GLY A 173 6.38 -32.73 -8.87
C GLY A 173 6.11 -31.55 -7.92
N GLN A 174 6.78 -31.50 -6.76
CA GLN A 174 6.49 -30.52 -5.70
C GLN A 174 6.60 -29.06 -6.15
N TRP A 175 7.50 -28.76 -7.11
CA TRP A 175 7.68 -27.40 -7.61
C TRP A 175 6.44 -26.88 -8.35
N ILE A 176 5.70 -27.75 -9.03
CA ILE A 176 4.42 -27.41 -9.68
C ILE A 176 3.41 -27.02 -8.60
N GLY A 177 3.33 -27.83 -7.54
CA GLY A 177 2.49 -27.54 -6.37
C GLY A 177 2.82 -26.18 -5.75
N TYR A 178 4.11 -25.90 -5.51
CA TYR A 178 4.55 -24.60 -4.99
C TYR A 178 4.22 -23.45 -5.92
N PHE A 179 4.38 -23.62 -7.22
CA PHE A 179 4.05 -22.58 -8.20
C PHE A 179 2.55 -22.28 -8.23
N VAL A 180 1.70 -23.32 -8.23
CA VAL A 180 0.24 -23.17 -8.17
C VAL A 180 -0.17 -22.46 -6.88
N ILE A 181 0.34 -22.91 -5.73
CA ILE A 181 0.06 -22.28 -4.43
C ILE A 181 0.55 -20.83 -4.41
N LEU A 182 1.72 -20.53 -4.98
CA LEU A 182 2.25 -19.17 -5.00
C LEU A 182 1.36 -18.24 -5.82
N ILE A 183 0.97 -18.64 -7.03
CA ILE A 183 0.15 -17.80 -7.93
C ILE A 183 -1.28 -17.66 -7.40
N PHE A 184 -1.98 -18.78 -7.18
CA PHE A 184 -3.36 -18.76 -6.69
C PHE A 184 -3.42 -18.19 -5.27
N GLY A 185 -2.51 -18.58 -4.39
CA GLY A 185 -2.42 -18.06 -3.03
C GLY A 185 -2.16 -16.56 -3.01
N THR A 186 -1.23 -16.04 -3.82
CA THR A 186 -1.01 -14.58 -3.94
C THR A 186 -2.29 -13.88 -4.39
N PHE A 187 -3.00 -14.42 -5.38
CA PHE A 187 -4.22 -13.81 -5.89
C PHE A 187 -5.36 -13.83 -4.87
N SER A 188 -5.58 -14.96 -4.20
CA SER A 188 -6.60 -15.11 -3.16
C SER A 188 -6.33 -14.19 -1.97
N VAL A 189 -5.08 -14.15 -1.48
CA VAL A 189 -4.66 -13.25 -0.39
C VAL A 189 -4.81 -11.79 -0.83
N PHE A 190 -4.45 -11.46 -2.07
CA PHE A 190 -4.62 -10.12 -2.62
C PHE A 190 -6.08 -9.67 -2.63
N LEU A 191 -6.99 -10.48 -3.16
CA LEU A 191 -8.42 -10.15 -3.18
C LEU A 191 -8.97 -9.94 -1.77
N LEU A 192 -8.58 -10.80 -0.83
CA LEU A 192 -9.01 -10.72 0.56
C LEU A 192 -8.50 -9.42 1.22
N TYR A 193 -7.18 -9.21 1.23
CA TYR A 193 -6.57 -8.10 1.94
C TYR A 193 -6.75 -6.75 1.25
N ALA A 194 -6.81 -6.69 -0.08
CA ALA A 194 -7.15 -5.44 -0.77
C ALA A 194 -8.58 -5.00 -0.43
N THR A 195 -9.53 -5.94 -0.35
CA THR A 195 -10.90 -5.64 0.09
C THR A 195 -10.93 -5.12 1.53
N TYR A 196 -10.30 -5.83 2.47
CA TYR A 196 -10.21 -5.36 3.86
C TYR A 196 -9.45 -4.04 4.00
N GLY A 197 -8.37 -3.84 3.23
CA GLY A 197 -7.60 -2.61 3.21
C GLY A 197 -8.40 -1.40 2.75
N LEU A 198 -9.33 -1.57 1.80
CA LEU A 198 -10.25 -0.50 1.39
C LEU A 198 -11.23 -0.15 2.53
N LEU A 199 -11.75 -1.15 3.25
CA LEU A 199 -12.61 -0.92 4.41
C LEU A 199 -11.84 -0.21 5.54
N ASP A 200 -10.60 -0.61 5.78
CA ASP A 200 -9.72 0.00 6.78
C ASP A 200 -9.34 1.46 6.44
N CYS A 201 -9.52 1.91 5.19
CA CYS A 201 -9.34 3.33 4.83
C CYS A 201 -10.49 4.23 5.34
N ILE A 202 -11.68 3.69 5.61
CA ILE A 202 -12.89 4.50 5.86
C ILE A 202 -12.75 5.33 7.15
N ALA A 203 -12.47 4.68 8.28
CA ALA A 203 -12.37 5.37 9.58
C ALA A 203 -11.21 6.39 9.64
N PRO A 204 -10.00 6.09 9.11
CA PRO A 204 -8.93 7.07 9.01
C PRO A 204 -9.23 8.26 8.10
N ILE A 205 -9.97 8.08 7.00
CA ILE A 205 -10.43 9.21 6.17
C ILE A 205 -11.39 10.12 6.95
N ILE A 206 -12.31 9.56 7.74
CA ILE A 206 -13.22 10.33 8.59
C ILE A 206 -12.43 11.12 9.64
N MET A 207 -11.48 10.48 10.31
CA MET A 207 -10.60 11.14 11.28
C MET A 207 -9.76 12.25 10.64
N GLY A 208 -9.22 12.00 9.45
CA GLY A 208 -8.49 13.00 8.69
C GLY A 208 -9.37 14.18 8.28
N TYR A 209 -10.62 13.94 7.90
CA TYR A 209 -11.58 15.00 7.61
C TYR A 209 -11.84 15.89 8.84
N LEU A 210 -12.05 15.28 10.01
CA LEU A 210 -12.23 16.01 11.27
C LEU A 210 -10.99 16.85 11.63
N ALA A 211 -9.79 16.25 11.57
CA ALA A 211 -8.54 16.94 11.84
C ALA A 211 -8.29 18.11 10.85
N ALA A 212 -8.62 17.93 9.58
CA ALA A 212 -8.53 18.99 8.58
C ALA A 212 -9.47 20.15 8.93
N ARG A 213 -10.70 19.87 9.38
CA ARG A 213 -11.65 20.91 9.81
C ARG A 213 -11.15 21.68 11.04
N ILE A 214 -10.63 20.98 12.06
CA ILE A 214 -10.08 21.60 13.27
C ILE A 214 -8.91 22.53 12.94
N THR A 215 -8.06 22.12 12.00
CA THR A 215 -6.88 22.90 11.59
C THR A 215 -7.21 24.01 10.56
N GLY A 216 -8.47 24.12 10.13
CA GLY A 216 -8.92 25.10 9.15
C GLY A 216 -8.57 24.74 7.69
N LEU A 217 -8.16 23.50 7.41
CA LEU A 217 -7.90 23.00 6.06
C LEU A 217 -9.17 22.48 5.38
N LYS A 218 -9.35 22.85 4.11
CA LYS A 218 -10.43 22.33 3.25
C LYS A 218 -9.87 21.25 2.31
N LEU A 219 -9.70 20.04 2.83
CA LEU A 219 -9.23 18.89 2.03
C LEU A 219 -10.40 18.16 1.36
N LYS A 220 -10.23 17.76 0.10
CA LYS A 220 -11.17 16.89 -0.61
C LYS A 220 -11.04 15.46 -0.11
N ILE A 221 -12.11 14.66 -0.21
CA ILE A 221 -12.09 13.23 0.16
C ILE A 221 -10.99 12.48 -0.61
N GLY A 222 -10.79 12.78 -1.90
CA GLY A 222 -9.72 12.18 -2.69
C GLY A 222 -8.31 12.44 -2.15
N SER A 223 -8.05 13.64 -1.61
CA SER A 223 -6.78 13.98 -0.97
C SER A 223 -6.58 13.18 0.32
N LEU A 224 -7.64 13.04 1.12
CA LEU A 224 -7.62 12.25 2.35
C LEU A 224 -7.42 10.75 2.06
N PHE A 225 -8.00 10.24 0.97
CA PHE A 225 -7.78 8.88 0.52
C PHE A 225 -6.30 8.64 0.17
N ASN A 226 -5.68 9.53 -0.62
CA ASN A 226 -4.25 9.39 -0.95
C ASN A 226 -3.38 9.40 0.31
N ILE A 227 -3.58 10.38 1.21
CA ILE A 227 -2.89 10.44 2.51
C ILE A 227 -3.04 9.12 3.27
N THR A 228 -4.27 8.59 3.35
CA THR A 228 -4.57 7.37 4.11
C THR A 228 -3.88 6.15 3.52
N VAL A 229 -3.95 5.97 2.20
CA VAL A 229 -3.31 4.86 1.50
C VAL A 229 -1.79 4.86 1.72
N HIS A 230 -1.15 6.03 1.71
CA HIS A 230 0.27 6.14 2.03
C HIS A 230 0.55 5.88 3.51
N ALA A 231 -0.31 6.36 4.43
CA ALA A 231 -0.20 6.12 5.86
C ALA A 231 -0.30 4.63 6.25
N LEU A 232 -1.03 3.83 5.47
CA LEU A 232 -1.14 2.38 5.67
C LEU A 232 0.14 1.62 5.36
N THR A 233 1.13 2.22 4.69
CA THR A 233 2.34 1.51 4.22
C THR A 233 3.12 0.87 5.37
N LEU A 234 3.39 1.61 6.45
CA LEU A 234 4.11 1.06 7.60
C LEU A 234 3.30 -0.02 8.35
N PRO A 235 2.02 0.21 8.71
CA PRO A 235 1.13 -0.82 9.25
C PRO A 235 1.11 -2.12 8.44
N ILE A 236 1.02 -2.03 7.12
CA ILE A 236 1.01 -3.20 6.22
C ILE A 236 2.33 -3.98 6.36
N LEU A 237 3.48 -3.31 6.36
CA LEU A 237 4.78 -3.98 6.52
C LEU A 237 4.92 -4.66 7.89
N LEU A 238 4.47 -4.00 8.96
CA LEU A 238 4.48 -4.59 10.30
C LEU A 238 3.57 -5.83 10.36
N ASN A 239 2.45 -5.81 9.65
CA ASN A 239 1.54 -6.95 9.59
C ASN A 239 2.18 -8.17 8.90
N ILE A 240 2.97 -7.97 7.83
CA ILE A 240 3.74 -9.08 7.20
C ILE A 240 4.65 -9.74 8.24
N ILE A 241 5.38 -8.93 9.01
CA ILE A 241 6.30 -9.43 10.05
C ILE A 241 5.53 -10.22 11.10
N TYR A 242 4.42 -9.66 11.59
CA TYR A 242 3.57 -10.34 12.58
C TYR A 242 3.04 -11.68 12.07
N ILE A 243 2.49 -11.70 10.85
CA ILE A 243 1.99 -12.93 10.21
C ILE A 243 3.11 -13.96 10.08
N GLY A 244 4.31 -13.55 9.66
CA GLY A 244 5.47 -14.44 9.58
C GLY A 244 5.83 -15.03 10.95
N VAL A 245 5.98 -14.19 11.97
CA VAL A 245 6.32 -14.65 13.33
C VAL A 245 5.23 -15.60 13.86
N ASN A 246 3.96 -15.25 13.70
CA ASN A 246 2.83 -16.08 14.11
C ASN A 246 2.84 -17.44 13.38
N LEU A 247 3.05 -17.45 12.06
CA LEU A 247 3.05 -18.67 11.25
C LEU A 247 4.15 -19.67 11.66
N PHE A 248 5.33 -19.19 12.03
CA PHE A 248 6.46 -20.06 12.39
C PHE A 248 6.53 -20.41 13.87
N THR A 249 6.09 -19.52 14.77
CA THR A 249 6.26 -19.69 16.22
C THR A 249 4.94 -19.94 16.97
N GLY A 250 3.80 -19.67 16.35
CA GLY A 250 2.50 -19.64 17.03
C GLY A 250 2.31 -18.42 17.95
N PHE A 251 3.25 -17.47 17.96
CA PHE A 251 3.15 -16.27 18.79
C PHE A 251 1.91 -15.46 18.41
N TYR A 252 1.05 -15.22 19.39
CA TYR A 252 -0.18 -14.45 19.23
C TYR A 252 -0.08 -13.17 20.06
N MET A 253 -0.27 -12.02 19.40
CA MET A 253 -0.32 -10.73 20.06
C MET A 253 -1.77 -10.24 20.10
N GLN A 254 -2.35 -10.26 21.30
CA GLN A 254 -3.67 -9.69 21.51
C GLN A 254 -3.64 -8.19 21.19
N TYR A 255 -4.69 -7.68 20.53
CA TYR A 255 -4.82 -6.27 20.15
C TYR A 255 -3.78 -5.73 19.16
N PHE A 256 -3.06 -6.59 18.43
CA PHE A 256 -2.19 -6.13 17.33
C PHE A 256 -2.94 -5.23 16.33
N TYR A 257 -4.25 -5.52 16.12
CA TYR A 257 -5.14 -4.67 15.32
C TYR A 257 -5.16 -3.20 15.75
N ILE A 258 -5.27 -2.98 17.06
CA ILE A 258 -5.36 -1.64 17.66
C ILE A 258 -4.04 -0.90 17.45
N VAL A 259 -2.90 -1.59 17.64
CA VAL A 259 -1.57 -1.00 17.44
C VAL A 259 -1.39 -0.51 16.01
N TYR A 260 -1.65 -1.36 15.01
CA TYR A 260 -1.43 -0.96 13.62
C TYR A 260 -2.39 0.16 13.20
N THR A 261 -3.65 0.12 13.63
CA THR A 261 -4.64 1.14 13.30
C THR A 261 -4.27 2.49 13.93
N THR A 262 -3.73 2.46 15.15
CA THR A 262 -3.25 3.66 15.87
C THR A 262 -2.10 4.33 15.11
N ILE A 263 -1.16 3.55 14.56
CA ILE A 263 -0.07 4.09 13.73
C ILE A 263 -0.65 4.84 12.52
N THR A 264 -1.63 4.26 11.82
CA THR A 264 -2.29 4.94 10.69
C THR A 264 -2.89 6.29 11.10
N TYR A 265 -3.59 6.35 12.23
CA TYR A 265 -4.16 7.60 12.73
C TYR A 265 -3.09 8.64 13.07
N ILE A 266 -1.99 8.24 13.72
CA ILE A 266 -0.87 9.14 14.00
C ILE A 266 -0.31 9.72 12.69
N TYR A 267 -0.12 8.89 11.68
CA TYR A 267 0.39 9.34 10.38
C TYR A 267 -0.53 10.38 9.72
N ILE A 268 -1.84 10.12 9.72
CA ILE A 268 -2.82 11.04 9.11
C ILE A 268 -2.89 12.36 9.86
N ILE A 269 -2.94 12.33 11.19
CA ILE A 269 -2.99 13.55 12.01
C ILE A 269 -1.72 14.37 11.81
N THR A 270 -0.55 13.73 11.89
CA THR A 270 0.75 14.38 11.67
C THR A 270 0.84 14.98 10.26
N ALA A 271 0.42 14.25 9.23
CA ALA A 271 0.40 14.73 7.85
C ALA A 271 -0.46 16.00 7.70
N ILE A 272 -1.66 16.01 8.29
CA ILE A 272 -2.56 17.17 8.21
C ILE A 272 -1.98 18.38 8.95
N LEU A 273 -1.40 18.18 10.14
CA LEU A 273 -0.75 19.25 10.90
C LEU A 273 0.45 19.85 10.14
N LEU A 274 1.25 19.01 9.50
CA LEU A 274 2.39 19.44 8.68
C LEU A 274 1.95 20.17 7.42
N ILE A 275 0.92 19.67 6.71
CA ILE A 275 0.32 20.37 5.57
C ILE A 275 -0.15 21.77 6.01
N ARG A 276 -0.80 21.89 7.18
CA ARG A 276 -1.22 23.20 7.70
C ARG A 276 -0.03 24.10 7.99
N SER A 277 1.00 23.57 8.67
CA SER A 277 2.22 24.31 8.99
C SER A 277 2.92 24.83 7.74
N ASN A 278 3.09 23.99 6.73
CA ASN A 278 3.75 24.33 5.48
C ASN A 278 2.93 25.37 4.68
N LEU A 279 1.61 25.26 4.65
CA LEU A 279 0.75 26.27 4.02
C LEU A 279 0.85 27.64 4.72
N ILE A 280 0.92 27.67 6.05
CA ILE A 280 1.13 28.92 6.81
C ILE A 280 2.50 29.53 6.47
N LYS A 281 3.56 28.71 6.46
CA LYS A 281 4.91 29.17 6.07
C LYS A 281 4.91 29.76 4.66
N GLN A 282 4.26 29.10 3.70
CA GLN A 282 4.14 29.59 2.32
C GLN A 282 3.36 30.91 2.24
N GLN A 283 2.27 31.06 3.00
CA GLN A 283 1.52 32.32 3.07
C GLN A 283 2.36 33.48 3.62
N ILE A 284 3.16 33.23 4.66
CA ILE A 284 4.06 34.24 5.23
C ILE A 284 5.14 34.65 4.22
N GLN A 285 5.75 33.68 3.54
CA GLN A 285 6.74 33.96 2.50
C GLN A 285 6.15 34.77 1.35
N LEU A 286 4.94 34.44 0.91
CA LEU A 286 4.24 35.19 -0.14
C LEU A 286 3.95 36.63 0.30
N MET A 287 3.50 36.85 1.54
CA MET A 287 3.27 38.20 2.07
C MET A 287 4.55 39.04 2.08
N LYS A 288 5.69 38.46 2.50
CA LYS A 288 6.99 39.16 2.45
C LYS A 288 7.39 39.56 1.03
N ILE A 289 7.19 38.66 0.06
CA ILE A 289 7.49 38.94 -1.35
C ILE A 289 6.61 40.09 -1.87
N ILE A 290 5.31 40.09 -1.52
CA ILE A 290 4.39 41.16 -1.92
C ILE A 290 4.82 42.50 -1.29
N GLU A 291 5.18 42.51 -0.01
CA GLU A 291 5.66 43.71 0.69
C GLU A 291 6.94 44.26 0.06
N GLU A 292 7.90 43.40 -0.30
CA GLU A 292 9.11 43.82 -1.03
C GLU A 292 8.79 44.36 -2.42
N GLN A 293 7.86 43.73 -3.16
CA GLN A 293 7.43 44.23 -4.46
C GLN A 293 6.71 45.58 -4.38
N GLU A 294 5.90 45.81 -3.34
CA GLU A 294 5.27 47.11 -3.11
C GLU A 294 6.31 48.19 -2.80
N LYS A 295 7.30 47.89 -1.94
CA LYS A 295 8.42 48.82 -1.67
C LYS A 295 9.20 49.16 -2.92
N VAL A 296 9.57 48.17 -3.73
CA VAL A 296 10.27 48.40 -5.01
C VAL A 296 9.42 49.24 -5.96
N LYS A 297 8.09 49.03 -5.98
CA LYS A 297 7.18 49.81 -6.83
C LYS A 297 7.05 51.26 -6.35
N GLU A 298 7.04 51.50 -5.04
CA GLU A 298 7.06 52.85 -4.46
C GLU A 298 8.40 53.56 -4.72
N GLU A 299 9.53 52.87 -4.54
CA GLU A 299 10.86 53.41 -4.86
C GLU A 299 10.97 53.79 -6.35
N LEU A 300 10.46 52.96 -7.26
CA LEU A 300 10.43 53.27 -8.69
C LEU A 300 9.55 54.48 -9.01
N LYS A 301 8.40 54.63 -8.35
CA LYS A 301 7.54 55.83 -8.50
C LYS A 301 8.24 57.08 -8.00
N GLN A 302 8.87 57.02 -6.83
CA GLN A 302 9.64 58.14 -6.29
C GLN A 302 10.81 58.52 -7.23
N GLN A 303 11.50 57.53 -7.81
CA GLN A 303 12.55 57.77 -8.80
C GLN A 303 12.03 58.34 -10.13
N GLU A 304 10.78 58.07 -10.51
CA GLU A 304 10.15 58.66 -11.71
C GLU A 304 9.55 60.06 -11.45
N GLU A 305 9.11 60.34 -10.21
CA GLU A 305 8.54 61.63 -9.79
C GLU A 305 9.62 62.66 -9.46
N GLU A 306 10.71 62.28 -8.79
CA GLU A 306 11.86 63.17 -8.51
C GLU A 306 12.40 63.95 -9.73
N PRO A 307 12.60 63.34 -10.92
CA PRO A 307 13.05 64.07 -12.11
C PRO A 307 11.95 64.89 -12.79
N LYS A 308 10.66 64.68 -12.46
CA LYS A 308 9.54 65.51 -12.94
C LYS A 308 9.37 66.75 -12.07
N GLU A 309 9.35 66.61 -10.74
CA GLU A 309 9.32 67.74 -9.81
C GLU A 309 10.52 68.67 -10.02
N LYS A 310 11.75 68.12 -10.07
CA LYS A 310 12.97 68.91 -10.36
C LYS A 310 12.94 69.61 -11.74
N LYS A 311 12.10 69.16 -12.68
CA LYS A 311 11.89 69.81 -13.99
C LYS A 311 10.80 70.87 -13.96
N GLU A 312 9.76 70.71 -13.14
CA GLU A 312 8.72 71.71 -12.90
C GLU A 312 9.25 72.87 -12.06
N ASP A 313 9.96 72.60 -10.96
CA ASP A 313 10.60 73.63 -10.12
C ASP A 313 11.55 74.52 -10.94
N LYS A 314 12.37 73.92 -11.82
CA LYS A 314 13.27 74.66 -12.71
C LYS A 314 12.55 75.47 -13.79
N LYS A 315 11.31 75.14 -14.13
CA LYS A 315 10.48 75.94 -15.05
C LYS A 315 9.82 77.10 -14.31
N GLU A 316 9.31 76.86 -13.11
CA GLU A 316 8.73 77.90 -12.25
C GLU A 316 9.79 78.95 -11.83
N GLU A 317 10.98 78.53 -11.39
CA GLU A 317 12.08 79.46 -11.08
C GLU A 317 12.46 80.33 -12.29
N LYS A 318 12.44 79.76 -13.50
CA LYS A 318 12.73 80.51 -14.73
C LYS A 318 11.62 81.50 -15.09
N GLN A 319 10.36 81.18 -14.80
CA GLN A 319 9.25 82.11 -15.00
C GLN A 319 9.29 83.25 -13.98
N GLU A 320 9.54 82.97 -12.70
CA GLU A 320 9.71 84.02 -11.69
C GLU A 320 10.91 84.92 -11.98
N GLU A 321 12.03 84.38 -12.46
CA GLU A 321 13.18 85.20 -12.86
C GLU A 321 12.86 86.11 -14.05
N GLN A 322 12.01 85.65 -14.97
CA GLN A 322 11.57 86.45 -16.11
C GLN A 322 10.62 87.57 -15.66
N GLU A 323 9.67 87.30 -14.76
CA GLU A 323 8.78 88.32 -14.20
C GLU A 323 9.54 89.37 -13.40
N LYS A 324 10.49 88.97 -12.53
CA LYS A 324 11.35 89.90 -11.78
C LYS A 324 12.24 90.75 -12.69
N LYS A 325 12.66 90.22 -13.84
CA LYS A 325 13.42 90.98 -14.86
C LYS A 325 12.53 91.96 -15.64
N GLU A 326 11.27 91.63 -15.88
CA GLU A 326 10.30 92.54 -16.48
C GLU A 326 9.86 93.66 -15.54
N GLU A 327 9.70 93.39 -14.23
CA GLU A 327 9.43 94.42 -13.23
C GLU A 327 10.59 95.40 -13.08
N LYS A 328 11.84 94.91 -13.01
CA LYS A 328 13.03 95.79 -12.97
C LYS A 328 13.18 96.67 -14.21
N LYS A 329 12.81 96.16 -15.40
CA LYS A 329 12.78 96.98 -16.63
C LYS A 329 11.68 98.04 -16.63
N LYS A 330 10.56 97.80 -15.93
CA LYS A 330 9.48 98.81 -15.77
C LYS A 330 9.83 99.87 -14.72
N GLU A 331 10.65 99.56 -13.72
CA GLU A 331 11.15 100.55 -12.75
C GLU A 331 12.28 101.43 -13.33
N ASP A 332 13.25 100.86 -14.06
CA ASP A 332 14.33 101.63 -14.70
C ASP A 332 13.83 102.54 -15.86
N GLY A 333 12.66 102.25 -16.43
CA GLY A 333 12.04 103.08 -17.47
C GLY A 333 11.44 104.41 -16.97
N LYS A 334 11.34 104.65 -15.66
CA LYS A 334 10.71 105.85 -15.09
C LYS A 334 11.68 106.98 -14.70
N ILE A 335 12.99 106.79 -14.80
CA ILE A 335 13.99 107.79 -14.35
C ILE A 335 14.64 108.55 -15.55
N GLY A 336 14.27 108.22 -16.79
CA GLY A 336 15.01 108.67 -17.99
C GLY A 336 14.38 109.75 -18.88
N ASN A 337 13.36 110.51 -18.47
CA ASN A 337 12.77 111.53 -19.36
C ASN A 337 12.20 112.77 -18.64
N GLU A 338 13.07 113.51 -17.94
CA GLU A 338 12.86 114.95 -17.69
C GLU A 338 14.19 115.69 -17.87
N ALA A 339 14.54 116.05 -19.11
CA ALA A 339 15.45 117.16 -19.38
C ALA A 339 15.46 117.55 -20.88
N LYS A 340 15.09 118.81 -21.13
CA LYS A 340 15.32 119.66 -22.34
C LYS A 340 14.30 119.48 -23.47
N GLY A 341 13.66 120.52 -24.01
CA GLY A 341 13.82 121.96 -23.83
C GLY A 341 13.38 122.68 -25.11
N GLU A 342 12.52 123.67 -24.94
CA GLU A 342 12.29 124.91 -25.71
C GLU A 342 12.99 125.08 -27.08
N ALA A 343 12.19 125.29 -28.14
CA ALA A 343 12.16 126.51 -28.98
C ALA A 343 11.15 126.33 -30.14
#